data_AF-A0A974YUX2-F1
#
_entry.id   AF-A0A974YUX2-F1
#
_cell.length_a   1.000
_cell.length_b   1.000
_cell.length_c   1.000
_cell.angle_alpha   90.00
_cell.angle_beta   90.00
_cell.angle_gamma   90.00
#
_symmetry.space_group_name_H-M   'P 1'
#
loop_
_entity.id
_entity.type
_entity.pdbx_description
1 polymer ?
#
loop_
_entity_poly.entity_id
_entity_poly.type
_entity_poly.pdbx_seq_one_letter_code
_entity_poly.pdbx_strand_id
1 'polypeptide(L)'
;MKIIEMNIWILLFALLSIPGYAQSEKDTINSTIIIPLKTGKNPTIHLETVDIEPTNLFVQSKPITKNAPHIQLALHITENDTKHITYLWRKNDATDSPKTNYPKACSNYTFNLKINKEEDKVALVIEKSAFEKAFFLDINQTAVIGNLSILFDQCIGEWTEDINGNQVAAFNTYSISLSEEKEQKTISFTSRKDPVKNELSLTWKNYKILVLEDSEKALQLMVFQND
;
A
#
# COMPACT_ATOMS: atom_id res chain seq x y z
N MET A 1 66.17 -36.34 11.18
CA MET A 1 66.47 -35.72 9.88
C MET A 1 65.15 -35.35 9.22
N LYS A 2 64.91 -34.05 8.97
CA LYS A 2 63.79 -33.40 8.24
C LYS A 2 62.39 -33.50 8.89
N ILE A 3 61.91 -32.42 9.52
CA ILE A 3 60.99 -31.37 8.98
C ILE A 3 59.66 -32.03 8.59
N ILE A 4 58.55 -31.72 9.28
CA ILE A 4 57.65 -30.62 8.88
C ILE A 4 57.02 -29.96 10.12
N GLU A 5 57.33 -28.68 10.27
CA GLU A 5 56.53 -27.69 10.99
C GLU A 5 55.18 -27.54 10.28
N MET A 6 54.06 -27.74 10.99
CA MET A 6 52.76 -27.40 10.42
C MET A 6 51.81 -26.88 11.50
N ASN A 7 51.75 -25.55 11.58
CA ASN A 7 50.59 -24.72 11.90
C ASN A 7 49.39 -25.42 12.55
N ILE A 8 49.40 -25.53 13.88
CA ILE A 8 48.18 -25.66 14.68
C ILE A 8 47.80 -24.24 15.15
N TRP A 9 47.50 -23.40 14.17
CA TRP A 9 46.88 -22.07 14.34
C TRP A 9 45.57 -21.97 13.56
N ILE A 10 44.93 -23.11 13.32
CA ILE A 10 43.61 -23.19 12.66
C ILE A 10 42.73 -24.16 13.47
N LEU A 11 42.47 -23.81 14.73
CA LEU A 11 41.37 -24.41 15.47
C LEU A 11 40.76 -23.41 16.47
N LEU A 12 40.58 -22.17 16.04
CA LEU A 12 39.82 -21.16 16.79
C LEU A 12 39.10 -20.16 15.86
N PHE A 13 38.53 -20.65 14.76
CA PHE A 13 37.74 -19.82 13.83
C PHE A 13 36.36 -20.42 13.49
N ALA A 14 35.88 -21.39 14.27
CA ALA A 14 34.57 -22.02 14.08
C ALA A 14 33.48 -21.56 15.09
N LEU A 15 33.75 -20.54 15.92
CA LEU A 15 32.80 -20.05 16.95
C LEU A 15 32.65 -18.53 17.01
N LEU A 16 32.94 -17.83 15.90
CA LEU A 16 32.51 -16.45 15.72
C LEU A 16 31.35 -16.44 14.71
N SER A 17 30.20 -16.99 15.10
CA SER A 17 28.92 -16.52 14.56
C SER A 17 28.73 -15.09 15.04
N ILE A 18 29.32 -14.15 14.31
CA ILE A 18 29.02 -12.72 14.42
C ILE A 18 27.55 -12.59 14.02
N PRO A 19 26.62 -12.16 14.90
CA PRO A 19 25.33 -11.68 14.44
C PRO A 19 25.60 -10.36 13.71
N GLY A 20 25.90 -10.47 12.42
CA GLY A 20 26.12 -9.35 11.53
C GLY A 20 24.81 -8.71 11.12
N TYR A 21 24.16 -8.03 12.07
CA TYR A 21 23.33 -6.87 11.76
C TYR A 21 23.81 -5.73 12.68
N ALA A 22 24.98 -5.20 12.34
CA ALA A 22 25.31 -3.83 12.69
C ALA A 22 24.38 -2.95 11.87
N GLN A 23 23.21 -2.65 12.44
CA GLN A 23 22.34 -1.58 11.97
C GLN A 23 23.07 -0.27 12.26
N SER A 24 23.90 0.13 11.29
CA SER A 24 24.49 1.46 11.23
C SER A 24 23.34 2.46 11.24
N GLU A 25 23.22 3.23 12.33
CA GLU A 25 22.58 4.55 12.32
C GLU A 25 23.25 5.40 11.24
N LYS A 26 22.70 5.33 10.03
CA LYS A 26 22.95 6.26 8.95
C LYS A 26 21.59 6.77 8.52
N ASP A 27 21.32 8.00 8.92
CA ASP A 27 20.41 8.95 8.26
C ASP A 27 19.27 8.30 7.48
N THR A 28 18.17 7.99 8.17
CA THR A 28 16.90 7.51 7.59
C THR A 28 16.20 8.63 6.83
N ILE A 29 16.84 9.13 5.77
CA ILE A 29 16.24 9.97 4.75
C ILE A 29 15.65 9.00 3.71
N ASN A 30 14.33 8.85 3.68
CA ASN A 30 13.55 8.12 2.67
C ASN A 30 14.02 6.67 2.39
N SER A 31 13.83 5.77 3.36
CA SER A 31 14.14 4.34 3.16
C SER A 31 13.08 3.65 2.28
N THR A 32 13.24 3.75 0.97
CA THR A 32 12.55 2.87 0.02
C THR A 32 13.17 1.48 0.08
N ILE A 33 12.35 0.46 0.35
CA ILE A 33 12.77 -0.95 0.37
C ILE A 33 12.27 -1.61 -0.91
N ILE A 34 13.16 -2.28 -1.65
CA ILE A 34 12.82 -2.96 -2.90
C ILE A 34 13.10 -4.45 -2.75
N ILE A 35 12.07 -5.26 -2.94
CA ILE A 35 12.10 -6.70 -2.70
C ILE A 35 11.74 -7.41 -3.99
N PRO A 36 12.72 -8.05 -4.66
CA PRO A 36 12.44 -8.86 -5.84
C PRO A 36 11.45 -9.97 -5.49
N LEU A 37 10.38 -10.09 -6.27
CA LEU A 37 9.37 -11.12 -6.11
C LEU A 37 9.61 -12.26 -7.08
N LYS A 38 9.23 -13.45 -6.65
CA LYS A 38 9.17 -14.66 -7.48
C LYS A 38 7.74 -15.18 -7.51
N THR A 39 7.38 -15.90 -8.57
CA THR A 39 6.15 -16.68 -8.59
C THR A 39 6.21 -17.76 -7.50
N GLY A 40 5.11 -17.95 -6.78
CA GLY A 40 5.06 -18.81 -5.58
C GLY A 40 5.35 -18.06 -4.28
N LYS A 41 5.96 -18.74 -3.30
CA LYS A 41 6.15 -18.21 -1.94
C LYS A 41 7.30 -17.19 -1.91
N ASN A 42 7.03 -16.02 -1.36
CA ASN A 42 8.04 -15.00 -1.05
C ASN A 42 8.27 -14.95 0.48
N PRO A 43 9.44 -14.49 0.95
CA PRO A 43 9.68 -14.33 2.38
C PRO A 43 8.77 -13.26 2.99
N THR A 44 8.37 -13.47 4.24
CA THR A 44 7.73 -12.45 5.07
C THR A 44 8.73 -11.34 5.39
N ILE A 45 8.24 -10.11 5.41
CA ILE A 45 9.03 -8.90 5.62
C ILE A 45 8.55 -8.29 6.93
N HIS A 46 9.47 -8.07 7.85
CA HIS A 46 9.19 -7.54 9.18
C HIS A 46 9.63 -6.08 9.23
N LEU A 47 8.68 -5.14 9.44
CA LEU A 47 8.92 -3.70 9.53
C LEU A 47 8.25 -3.14 10.78
N GLU A 48 9.04 -2.71 11.76
CA GLU A 48 8.52 -2.17 13.03
C GLU A 48 7.49 -3.15 13.67
N THR A 49 6.21 -2.78 13.68
CA THR A 49 5.08 -3.57 14.20
C THR A 49 4.29 -4.31 13.12
N VAL A 50 4.73 -4.24 11.86
CA VAL A 50 4.01 -4.70 10.67
C VAL A 50 4.75 -5.86 10.01
N ASP A 51 4.06 -7.00 9.89
CA ASP A 51 4.50 -8.14 9.10
C ASP A 51 3.79 -8.16 7.75
N ILE A 52 4.56 -8.28 6.67
CA ILE A 52 4.06 -8.28 5.29
C ILE A 52 4.42 -9.59 4.63
N GLU A 53 3.43 -10.38 4.26
CA GLU A 53 3.59 -11.64 3.55
C GLU A 53 3.06 -11.51 2.11
N PRO A 54 3.94 -11.49 1.10
CA PRO A 54 3.51 -11.55 -0.30
C PRO A 54 3.17 -13.00 -0.67
N THR A 55 1.87 -13.30 -0.83
CA THR A 55 1.37 -14.69 -0.91
C THR A 55 1.07 -15.16 -2.32
N ASN A 56 0.51 -14.30 -3.18
CA ASN A 56 0.01 -14.70 -4.50
C ASN A 56 0.42 -13.69 -5.58
N LEU A 57 1.66 -13.81 -6.09
CA LEU A 57 2.06 -13.09 -7.30
C LEU A 57 1.58 -13.84 -8.54
N PHE A 58 0.79 -13.17 -9.34
CA PHE A 58 0.30 -13.63 -10.63
C PHE A 58 0.69 -12.65 -11.73
N VAL A 59 1.33 -13.16 -12.77
CA VAL A 59 1.78 -12.39 -13.94
C VAL A 59 1.24 -13.07 -15.19
N GLN A 60 0.41 -12.36 -15.94
CA GLN A 60 -0.15 -12.83 -17.20
C GLN A 60 0.58 -12.16 -18.37
N SER A 61 1.06 -12.98 -19.31
CA SER A 61 1.58 -12.49 -20.59
C SER A 61 0.47 -11.90 -21.48
N LYS A 62 -0.76 -12.43 -21.35
CA LYS A 62 -1.96 -11.93 -22.03
C LYS A 62 -3.17 -12.02 -21.10
N PRO A 63 -3.88 -10.90 -20.83
CA PRO A 63 -5.06 -10.91 -19.98
C PRO A 63 -6.17 -11.78 -20.56
N ILE A 64 -6.87 -12.53 -19.68
CA ILE A 64 -8.01 -13.38 -20.06
C ILE A 64 -9.16 -12.52 -20.60
N THR A 65 -9.33 -11.31 -20.07
CA THR A 65 -10.30 -10.31 -20.55
C THR A 65 -9.60 -8.97 -20.68
N LYS A 66 -10.17 -8.04 -21.47
CA LYS A 66 -9.67 -6.66 -21.54
C LYS A 66 -9.62 -5.96 -20.18
N ASN A 67 -10.34 -6.47 -19.17
CA ASN A 67 -10.44 -5.88 -17.84
C ASN A 67 -9.59 -6.58 -16.77
N ALA A 68 -9.00 -7.74 -17.08
CA ALA A 68 -8.18 -8.46 -16.13
C ALA A 68 -6.83 -7.76 -15.90
N PRO A 69 -6.31 -7.75 -14.65
CA PRO A 69 -4.98 -7.24 -14.39
C PRO A 69 -3.93 -8.13 -15.06
N HIS A 70 -2.89 -7.51 -15.63
CA HIS A 70 -1.72 -8.22 -16.14
C HIS A 70 -0.84 -8.73 -15.00
N ILE A 71 -0.78 -7.97 -13.90
CA ILE A 71 -0.04 -8.36 -12.70
C ILE A 71 -0.95 -8.14 -11.50
N GLN A 72 -0.98 -9.12 -10.60
CA GLN A 72 -1.66 -9.04 -9.32
C GLN A 72 -0.77 -9.65 -8.23
N LEU A 73 -0.67 -8.99 -7.09
CA LEU A 73 -0.03 -9.47 -5.88
C LEU A 73 -0.98 -9.33 -4.71
N ALA A 74 -1.24 -10.42 -4.00
CA ALA A 74 -1.86 -10.35 -2.67
C ALA A 74 -0.79 -10.13 -1.60
N LEU A 75 -1.08 -9.22 -0.67
CA LEU A 75 -0.28 -8.97 0.53
C LEU A 75 -1.15 -9.26 1.75
N HIS A 76 -0.68 -10.14 2.62
CA HIS A 76 -1.22 -10.25 3.97
C HIS A 76 -0.40 -9.35 4.88
N ILE A 77 -1.06 -8.42 5.56
CA ILE A 77 -0.44 -7.46 6.44
C ILE A 77 -0.94 -7.75 7.85
N THR A 78 -0.04 -7.97 8.79
CA THR A 78 -0.39 -8.18 10.20
C THR A 78 0.23 -7.08 11.05
N GLU A 79 -0.59 -6.39 11.82
CA GLU A 79 -0.15 -5.36 12.77
C GLU A 79 -0.91 -5.51 14.08
N ASN A 80 -0.19 -5.65 15.21
CA ASN A 80 -0.78 -5.76 16.55
C ASN A 80 -1.99 -6.73 16.61
N ASP A 81 -1.81 -7.95 16.10
CA ASP A 81 -2.81 -9.02 15.95
C ASP A 81 -3.94 -8.79 14.92
N THR A 82 -4.03 -7.60 14.33
CA THR A 82 -4.98 -7.31 13.25
C THR A 82 -4.42 -7.78 11.92
N LYS A 83 -5.24 -8.50 11.14
CA LYS A 83 -4.86 -9.03 9.83
C LYS A 83 -5.65 -8.36 8.73
N HIS A 84 -4.94 -7.83 7.75
CA HIS A 84 -5.49 -7.24 6.54
C HIS A 84 -5.00 -8.00 5.31
N ILE A 85 -5.83 -8.02 4.28
CA ILE A 85 -5.43 -8.48 2.96
C ILE A 85 -5.63 -7.30 2.02
N THR A 86 -4.57 -6.91 1.32
CA THR A 86 -4.63 -5.95 0.22
C THR A 86 -4.10 -6.58 -1.06
N TYR A 87 -4.46 -5.98 -2.18
CA TYR A 87 -4.05 -6.44 -3.50
C TYR A 87 -3.40 -5.29 -4.24
N LEU A 88 -2.20 -5.53 -4.77
CA LEU A 88 -1.57 -4.65 -5.76
C LEU A 88 -1.85 -5.20 -7.14
N TRP A 89 -2.28 -4.37 -8.07
CA TRP A 89 -2.48 -4.79 -9.44
C TRP A 89 -2.11 -3.72 -10.47
N ARG A 90 -1.73 -4.20 -11.64
CA ARG A 90 -1.46 -3.40 -12.84
C ARG A 90 -2.29 -3.93 -13.99
N LYS A 91 -2.98 -3.03 -14.67
CA LYS A 91 -3.65 -3.27 -15.93
C LYS A 91 -2.97 -2.45 -17.03
N ASN A 92 -2.56 -3.07 -18.14
CA ASN A 92 -2.25 -2.34 -19.37
C ASN A 92 -3.53 -2.32 -20.21
N ASP A 93 -4.17 -1.15 -20.35
CA ASP A 93 -5.29 -0.98 -21.27
C ASP A 93 -4.78 -0.94 -22.72
N ALA A 94 -5.64 -1.35 -23.66
CA ALA A 94 -5.36 -1.28 -25.10
C ALA A 94 -5.25 0.17 -25.63
N THR A 95 -5.56 1.17 -24.79
CA THR A 95 -5.52 2.61 -25.08
C THR A 95 -4.26 3.29 -24.50
N ASP A 96 -3.16 2.55 -24.38
CA ASP A 96 -1.82 2.98 -23.92
C ASP A 96 -1.67 3.53 -22.49
N SER A 97 -2.75 3.81 -21.75
CA SER A 97 -2.67 4.21 -20.35
C SER A 97 -2.78 3.01 -19.40
N PRO A 98 -1.73 2.67 -18.63
CA PRO A 98 -1.86 1.65 -17.60
C PRO A 98 -2.78 2.17 -16.48
N LYS A 99 -3.77 1.35 -16.08
CA LYS A 99 -4.54 1.57 -14.84
C LYS A 99 -3.93 0.77 -13.71
N THR A 100 -3.76 1.39 -12.55
CA THR A 100 -3.06 0.81 -11.39
C THR A 100 -3.76 1.22 -10.12
N ASN A 101 -3.82 0.32 -9.14
CA ASN A 101 -4.35 0.64 -7.81
C ASN A 101 -3.26 0.87 -6.75
N TYR A 102 -2.02 1.09 -7.19
CA TYR A 102 -0.89 1.35 -6.33
C TYR A 102 -0.42 2.81 -6.48
N PRO A 103 0.25 3.38 -5.45
CA PRO A 103 0.63 2.73 -4.19
C PRO A 103 -0.58 2.48 -3.26
N LYS A 104 -0.62 1.33 -2.57
CA LYS A 104 -1.62 1.02 -1.52
C LYS A 104 -1.05 1.41 -0.16
N ALA A 105 -1.78 2.15 0.65
CA ALA A 105 -1.35 2.50 2.00
C ALA A 105 -1.99 1.57 3.05
N CYS A 106 -1.18 1.12 4.00
CA CYS A 106 -1.63 0.49 5.24
C CYS A 106 -0.57 0.77 6.31
N SER A 107 -1.03 1.14 7.50
CA SER A 107 -0.20 1.64 8.58
C SER A 107 0.65 2.83 8.10
N ASN A 108 1.89 2.95 8.53
CA ASN A 108 2.84 3.98 8.12
C ASN A 108 3.53 3.71 6.76
N TYR A 109 3.08 2.72 5.99
CA TYR A 109 3.72 2.31 4.73
C TYR A 109 2.80 2.39 3.53
N THR A 110 3.43 2.55 2.37
CA THR A 110 2.84 2.41 1.05
C THR A 110 3.52 1.28 0.28
N PHE A 111 2.72 0.50 -0.45
CA PHE A 111 3.14 -0.68 -1.19
C PHE A 111 2.90 -0.48 -2.68
N ASN A 112 3.91 -0.76 -3.49
CA ASN A 112 3.88 -0.57 -4.93
C ASN A 112 4.57 -1.75 -5.65
N LEU A 113 4.28 -1.94 -6.93
CA LEU A 113 4.95 -2.88 -7.80
C LEU A 113 5.89 -2.15 -8.76
N LYS A 114 7.17 -2.50 -8.72
CA LYS A 114 8.15 -2.13 -9.75
C LYS A 114 8.28 -3.29 -10.74
N ILE A 115 8.22 -2.99 -12.03
CA ILE A 115 8.30 -3.99 -13.10
C ILE A 115 9.43 -3.61 -14.03
N ASN A 116 10.42 -4.47 -14.16
CA ASN A 116 11.41 -4.38 -15.21
C ASN A 116 10.87 -5.09 -16.45
N LYS A 117 10.54 -4.33 -17.51
CA LYS A 117 10.01 -4.85 -18.76
C LYS A 117 11.01 -5.68 -19.56
N GLU A 118 12.31 -5.46 -19.36
CA GLU A 118 13.35 -6.17 -20.11
C GLU A 118 13.63 -7.56 -19.52
N GLU A 119 13.37 -7.74 -18.22
CA GLU A 119 13.69 -8.97 -17.48
C GLU A 119 12.46 -9.68 -16.93
N ASP A 120 11.24 -9.17 -17.19
CA ASP A 120 9.97 -9.61 -16.59
C ASP A 120 10.03 -9.78 -15.07
N LYS A 121 10.89 -9.00 -14.40
CA LYS A 121 11.07 -9.05 -12.95
C LYS A 121 10.09 -8.09 -12.28
N VAL A 122 9.28 -8.63 -11.38
CA VAL A 122 8.40 -7.86 -10.50
C VAL A 122 9.08 -7.72 -9.15
N ALA A 123 9.03 -6.53 -8.56
CA ALA A 123 9.50 -6.27 -7.21
C ALA A 123 8.43 -5.53 -6.41
N LEU A 124 8.30 -5.87 -5.13
CA LEU A 124 7.54 -5.09 -4.16
C LEU A 124 8.41 -3.90 -3.74
N VAL A 125 7.85 -2.71 -3.82
CA VAL A 125 8.45 -1.48 -3.32
C VAL A 125 7.65 -1.05 -2.10
N ILE A 126 8.35 -0.84 -0.99
CA ILE A 126 7.77 -0.38 0.27
C ILE A 126 8.39 0.97 0.60
N GLU A 127 7.56 1.98 0.81
CA GLU A 127 7.99 3.31 1.21
C GLU A 127 7.20 3.76 2.42
N LYS A 128 7.81 4.57 3.29
CA LYS A 128 7.05 5.27 4.32
C LYS A 128 6.02 6.19 3.66
N SER A 129 4.78 6.18 4.15
CA SER A 129 3.72 7.06 3.66
C SER A 129 4.13 8.52 3.87
N ALA A 130 3.89 9.34 2.85
CA ALA A 130 4.35 10.73 2.81
C ALA A 130 3.25 11.65 2.29
N PHE A 131 3.30 12.92 2.71
CA PHE A 131 2.45 13.97 2.17
C PHE A 131 2.70 14.15 0.66
N GLU A 132 1.69 14.69 -0.03
CA GLU A 132 1.70 15.02 -1.46
C GLU A 132 1.88 13.82 -2.41
N LYS A 133 1.96 12.60 -1.89
CA LYS A 133 1.91 11.36 -2.66
C LYS A 133 0.49 10.81 -2.65
N ALA A 134 -0.06 10.52 -3.84
CA ALA A 134 -1.33 9.82 -3.96
C ALA A 134 -1.17 8.35 -3.54
N PHE A 135 -2.16 7.79 -2.85
CA PHE A 135 -2.22 6.39 -2.46
C PHE A 135 -3.67 5.89 -2.44
N PHE A 136 -3.85 4.59 -2.59
CA PHE A 136 -5.12 3.94 -2.39
C PHE A 136 -5.22 3.40 -0.95
N LEU A 137 -6.35 3.64 -0.30
CA LEU A 137 -6.70 3.10 1.01
C LEU A 137 -7.89 2.16 0.87
N ASP A 138 -7.74 0.90 1.28
CA ASP A 138 -8.84 -0.07 1.27
C ASP A 138 -9.79 0.17 2.45
N ILE A 139 -11.06 -0.22 2.28
CA ILE A 139 -12.05 -0.17 3.36
C ILE A 139 -11.58 -0.98 4.57
N ASN A 140 -11.83 -0.46 5.77
CA ASN A 140 -11.35 -0.98 7.05
C ASN A 140 -9.83 -1.04 7.21
N GLN A 141 -9.08 -0.27 6.40
CA GLN A 141 -7.64 -0.09 6.61
C GLN A 141 -7.34 1.34 7.03
N THR A 142 -6.27 1.47 7.81
CA THR A 142 -5.74 2.75 8.26
C THR A 142 -4.44 3.06 7.53
N ALA A 143 -4.28 4.29 7.06
CA ALA A 143 -3.01 4.85 6.61
C ALA A 143 -2.54 5.90 7.63
N VAL A 144 -1.24 5.96 7.89
CA VAL A 144 -0.60 6.90 8.81
C VAL A 144 0.44 7.73 8.06
N ILE A 145 0.30 9.06 8.06
CA ILE A 145 1.21 10.01 7.42
C ILE A 145 1.57 11.09 8.42
N GLY A 146 2.85 11.15 8.82
CA GLY A 146 3.26 11.98 9.95
C GLY A 146 2.50 11.55 11.21
N ASN A 147 1.76 12.47 11.82
CA ASN A 147 0.92 12.20 12.99
C ASN A 147 -0.56 11.95 12.65
N LEU A 148 -0.94 12.09 11.37
CA LEU A 148 -2.31 11.87 10.92
C LEU A 148 -2.53 10.39 10.62
N SER A 149 -3.56 9.81 11.24
CA SER A 149 -4.13 8.52 10.85
C SER A 149 -5.45 8.73 10.09
N ILE A 150 -5.63 7.98 9.02
CA ILE A 150 -6.83 8.01 8.17
C ILE A 150 -7.34 6.59 8.04
N LEU A 151 -8.52 6.32 8.59
CA LEU A 151 -9.24 5.06 8.44
C LEU A 151 -10.37 5.24 7.42
N PHE A 152 -10.45 4.36 6.43
CA PHE A 152 -11.62 4.27 5.57
C PHE A 152 -12.67 3.39 6.25
N ASP A 153 -13.63 4.00 6.94
CA ASP A 153 -14.57 3.30 7.83
C ASP A 153 -15.61 2.49 7.07
N GLN A 154 -16.31 3.12 6.13
CA GLN A 154 -17.49 2.53 5.51
C GLN A 154 -17.81 3.12 4.14
N CYS A 155 -18.43 2.29 3.32
CA CYS A 155 -19.09 2.68 2.07
C CYS A 155 -20.53 2.16 2.12
N ILE A 156 -21.50 3.06 2.04
CA ILE A 156 -22.93 2.76 2.03
C ILE A 156 -23.47 3.07 0.64
N GLY A 157 -23.99 2.05 -0.03
CA GLY A 157 -24.73 2.23 -1.28
C GLY A 157 -26.13 2.73 -1.00
N GLU A 158 -26.51 3.82 -1.65
CA GLU A 158 -27.78 4.52 -1.47
C GLU A 158 -28.44 4.79 -2.82
N TRP A 159 -29.75 5.06 -2.77
CA TRP A 159 -30.50 5.51 -3.94
C TRP A 159 -31.56 6.54 -3.58
N THR A 160 -31.97 7.32 -4.57
CA THR A 160 -33.12 8.22 -4.46
C THR A 160 -34.33 7.61 -5.15
N GLU A 161 -35.52 7.95 -4.65
CA GLU A 161 -36.81 7.50 -5.21
C GLU A 161 -37.67 8.70 -5.65
N ASP A 162 -38.45 8.52 -6.71
CA ASP A 162 -39.49 9.49 -7.08
C ASP A 162 -40.74 9.34 -6.19
N ILE A 163 -41.75 10.19 -6.41
CA ILE A 163 -43.01 10.15 -5.65
C ILE A 163 -43.80 8.83 -5.80
N ASN A 164 -43.44 8.00 -6.77
CA ASN A 164 -44.06 6.70 -7.05
C ASN A 164 -43.22 5.53 -6.51
N GLY A 165 -42.10 5.80 -5.83
CA GLY A 165 -41.19 4.77 -5.32
C GLY A 165 -40.26 4.18 -6.40
N ASN A 166 -40.15 4.80 -7.58
CA ASN A 166 -39.19 4.34 -8.59
C ASN A 166 -37.80 4.90 -8.28
N GLN A 167 -36.78 4.07 -8.41
CA GLN A 167 -35.39 4.51 -8.26
C GLN A 167 -35.01 5.55 -9.33
N VAL A 168 -34.50 6.70 -8.90
CA VAL A 168 -34.09 7.83 -9.76
C VAL A 168 -32.57 7.91 -9.90
N ALA A 169 -31.83 7.70 -8.80
CA ALA A 169 -30.37 7.72 -8.82
C ALA A 169 -29.80 6.70 -7.82
N ALA A 170 -28.58 6.22 -8.08
CA ALA A 170 -27.78 5.44 -7.14
C ALA A 170 -26.45 6.14 -6.90
N PHE A 171 -26.00 6.20 -5.65
CA PHE A 171 -24.75 6.82 -5.23
C PHE A 171 -24.19 6.10 -4.00
N ASN A 172 -22.93 6.38 -3.67
CA ASN A 172 -22.30 5.86 -2.47
C ASN A 172 -22.00 7.03 -1.52
N THR A 173 -22.26 6.81 -0.23
CA THR A 173 -21.73 7.62 0.87
C THR A 173 -20.54 6.90 1.49
N TYR A 174 -19.44 7.62 1.58
CA TYR A 174 -18.18 7.19 2.16
C TYR A 174 -17.98 7.88 3.50
N SER A 175 -17.39 7.19 4.47
CA SER A 175 -16.91 7.81 5.71
C SER A 175 -15.44 7.51 5.93
N ILE A 176 -14.68 8.54 6.31
CA ILE A 176 -13.31 8.39 6.78
C ILE A 176 -13.19 8.94 8.20
N SER A 177 -12.46 8.23 9.05
CA SER A 177 -12.09 8.68 10.39
C SER A 177 -10.67 9.19 10.35
N LEU A 178 -10.49 10.44 10.78
CA LEU A 178 -9.21 11.11 10.89
C LEU A 178 -8.85 11.18 12.37
N SER A 179 -7.62 10.82 12.73
CA SER A 179 -7.13 10.98 14.10
C SER A 179 -5.70 11.50 14.13
N GLU A 180 -5.41 12.28 15.17
CA GLU A 180 -4.08 12.79 15.49
C GLU A 180 -4.03 12.99 17.00
N GLU A 181 -3.03 12.39 17.64
CA GLU A 181 -2.91 12.31 19.10
C GLU A 181 -4.16 11.72 19.77
N LYS A 182 -4.94 12.53 20.49
CA LYS A 182 -6.16 12.12 21.21
C LYS A 182 -7.44 12.63 20.55
N GLU A 183 -7.33 13.35 19.44
CA GLU A 183 -8.48 13.91 18.74
C GLU A 183 -8.83 13.05 17.53
N GLN A 184 -10.14 12.90 17.31
CA GLN A 184 -10.69 12.16 16.18
C GLN A 184 -11.85 12.95 15.55
N LYS A 185 -11.97 12.86 14.22
CA LYS A 185 -13.13 13.37 13.47
C LYS A 185 -13.49 12.42 12.36
N THR A 186 -14.75 12.02 12.30
CA THR A 186 -15.30 11.31 11.14
C THR A 186 -15.87 12.32 10.14
N ILE A 187 -15.56 12.14 8.87
CA ILE A 187 -16.09 12.94 7.76
C ILE A 187 -16.80 12.00 6.80
N SER A 188 -18.05 12.33 6.47
CA SER A 188 -18.83 11.61 5.46
C SER A 188 -18.99 12.45 4.20
N PHE A 189 -18.93 11.82 3.03
CA PHE A 189 -19.08 12.46 1.74
C PHE A 189 -19.71 11.52 0.70
N THR A 190 -20.38 12.09 -0.30
CA THR A 190 -20.96 11.33 -1.41
C THR A 190 -20.13 11.49 -2.67
N SER A 191 -20.01 10.42 -3.45
CA SER A 191 -19.47 10.51 -4.82
C SER A 191 -20.49 11.16 -5.74
N ARG A 192 -20.10 12.23 -6.44
CA ARG A 192 -20.93 12.85 -7.48
C ARG A 192 -20.60 12.20 -8.82
N LYS A 193 -21.61 11.59 -9.45
CA LYS A 193 -21.61 11.12 -10.85
C LYS A 193 -21.47 12.25 -11.90
N ASP A 194 -20.84 13.37 -11.57
CA ASP A 194 -20.71 14.48 -12.50
C ASP A 194 -19.30 14.48 -13.13
N PRO A 195 -19.16 14.26 -14.45
CA PRO A 195 -17.87 14.19 -15.14
C PRO A 195 -17.10 15.53 -15.15
N VAL A 196 -17.69 16.61 -14.65
CA VAL A 196 -17.04 17.92 -14.54
C VAL A 196 -16.26 17.99 -13.22
N LYS A 197 -15.05 17.41 -13.26
CA LYS A 197 -13.88 17.68 -12.41
C LYS A 197 -14.15 18.62 -11.22
N ASN A 198 -14.49 18.07 -10.08
CA ASN A 198 -14.15 18.71 -8.82
C ASN A 198 -13.55 17.61 -7.94
N GLU A 199 -12.22 17.62 -7.82
CA GLU A 199 -11.51 16.88 -6.78
C GLU A 199 -12.18 17.24 -5.44
N LEU A 200 -12.71 16.24 -4.74
CA LEU A 200 -13.35 16.49 -3.46
C LEU A 200 -12.25 16.76 -2.43
N SER A 201 -12.23 17.99 -1.91
CA SER A 201 -11.29 18.41 -0.88
C SER A 201 -11.96 18.40 0.49
N LEU A 202 -11.39 17.65 1.42
CA LEU A 202 -11.77 17.61 2.83
C LEU A 202 -10.70 18.32 3.66
N THR A 203 -11.09 19.02 4.72
CA THR A 203 -10.17 19.72 5.61
C THR A 203 -10.40 19.32 7.06
N TRP A 204 -9.29 19.11 7.78
CA TRP A 204 -9.30 18.88 9.22
C TRP A 204 -7.97 19.28 9.83
N LYS A 205 -8.01 20.08 10.90
CA LYS A 205 -6.81 20.73 11.47
C LYS A 205 -6.00 21.43 10.37
N ASN A 206 -4.69 21.20 10.31
CA ASN A 206 -3.81 21.68 9.26
C ASN A 206 -3.72 20.71 8.06
N TYR A 207 -4.58 19.70 7.95
CA TYR A 207 -4.56 18.76 6.82
C TYR A 207 -5.61 19.11 5.76
N LYS A 208 -5.20 19.00 4.49
CA LYS A 208 -6.08 18.99 3.33
C LYS A 208 -5.98 17.62 2.66
N ILE A 209 -7.12 16.96 2.47
CA ILE A 209 -7.23 15.61 1.91
C ILE A 209 -8.00 15.71 0.60
N LEU A 210 -7.37 15.35 -0.51
CA LEU A 210 -8.02 15.22 -1.80
C LEU A 210 -8.49 13.78 -1.99
N VAL A 211 -9.76 13.62 -2.36
CA VAL A 211 -10.30 12.36 -2.88
C VAL A 211 -10.22 12.43 -4.40
N LEU A 212 -9.32 11.65 -4.97
CA LEU A 212 -9.01 11.64 -6.40
C LEU A 212 -9.88 10.63 -7.16
N GLU A 213 -10.10 9.47 -6.56
CA GLU A 213 -10.96 8.40 -7.06
C GLU A 213 -11.67 7.72 -5.89
N ASP A 214 -12.88 7.21 -6.14
CA ASP A 214 -13.67 6.48 -5.16
C ASP A 214 -14.23 5.17 -5.75
N SER A 215 -14.34 4.17 -4.89
CA SER A 215 -14.98 2.89 -5.19
C SER A 215 -15.49 2.25 -3.90
N GLU A 216 -16.38 1.27 -4.01
CA GLU A 216 -16.91 0.52 -2.86
C GLU A 216 -15.83 -0.13 -1.98
N LYS A 217 -14.63 -0.36 -2.52
CA LYS A 217 -13.56 -1.11 -1.85
C LYS A 217 -12.37 -0.26 -1.46
N ALA A 218 -12.15 0.86 -2.14
CA ALA A 218 -10.97 1.70 -1.92
C ALA A 218 -11.21 3.15 -2.34
N LEU A 219 -10.52 4.06 -1.66
CA LEU A 219 -10.40 5.47 -2.00
C LEU A 219 -8.98 5.76 -2.48
N GLN A 220 -8.82 6.54 -3.55
CA GLN A 220 -7.54 7.16 -3.88
C GLN A 220 -7.46 8.53 -3.23
N LEU A 221 -6.51 8.71 -2.33
CA LEU A 221 -6.33 9.90 -1.52
C LEU A 221 -4.98 10.54 -1.79
N MET A 222 -4.90 11.86 -1.61
CA MET A 222 -3.65 12.59 -1.48
C MET A 222 -3.78 13.57 -0.32
N VAL A 223 -2.77 13.63 0.55
CA VAL A 223 -2.82 14.42 1.78
C VAL A 223 -1.75 15.50 1.74
N PHE A 224 -2.15 16.73 2.05
CA PHE A 224 -1.27 17.87 2.22
C PHE A 224 -1.30 18.29 3.68
N GLN A 225 -0.15 18.74 4.18
CA GLN A 225 -0.05 19.46 5.43
C GLN A 225 0.09 20.94 5.08
N ASN A 226 -0.85 21.75 5.55
CA ASN A 226 -0.78 23.20 5.45
C ASN A 226 0.16 23.71 6.56
N ASP A 227 1.03 24.65 6.20
CA ASP A 227 1.88 25.39 7.13
C ASP A 227 1.07 26.36 8.01
#